data_AF-A0A373BXZ4-F1
#
_entry.id   AF-A0A373BXZ4-F1
#
_cell.length_a   1.000
_cell.length_b   1.000
_cell.length_c   1.000
_cell.angle_alpha   90.00
_cell.angle_beta   90.00
_cell.angle_gamma   90.00
#
_symmetry.space_group_name_H-M   'P 1'
#
loop_
_entity.id
_entity.type
_entity.pdbx_description
1 polymer ?
#
loop_
_entity_poly.entity_id
_entity_poly.type
_entity_poly.pdbx_seq_one_letter_code
_entity_poly.pdbx_strand_id
1 'polypeptide(L)'
;MVLYAVLSVVYFLLLCHFTKYLEIDENGVRNRFLWKSYNELSWDKIQEVGIANMKVMKNAERTKVGELYLYFSPESMTEKERFHMCLNWPPKEKRYMRYSVKRLKAVQKYWEEKPVLAWLKEEAYLDRYFRR
;
A
#
# COMPACT_ATOMS: atom_id res chain seq x y z
N MET A 1 17.21 -28.92 24.71
CA MET A 1 15.80 -28.55 24.96
C MET A 1 15.60 -27.04 25.11
N VAL A 2 16.33 -26.36 26.01
CA VAL A 2 16.20 -24.90 26.22
C VAL A 2 16.47 -24.07 24.95
N LEU A 3 17.49 -24.42 24.16
CA LEU A 3 17.80 -23.73 22.90
C LEU A 3 16.63 -23.77 21.90
N TYR A 4 16.01 -24.95 21.73
CA TYR A 4 14.86 -25.12 20.83
C TYR A 4 13.62 -24.37 21.32
N ALA A 5 13.42 -24.26 22.64
CA ALA A 5 12.35 -23.46 23.22
C ALA A 5 12.55 -21.96 22.94
N VAL A 6 13.77 -21.45 23.12
CA VAL A 6 14.11 -20.05 22.80
C VAL A 6 13.90 -19.76 21.30
N LEU A 7 14.38 -20.63 20.42
CA LEU A 7 14.16 -20.52 18.97
C LEU A 7 12.67 -20.49 18.62
N SER A 8 11.87 -21.38 19.23
CA SER A 8 10.42 -21.43 19.00
C SER A 8 9.73 -20.13 19.39
N VAL A 9 10.12 -19.52 20.52
CA VAL A 9 9.59 -18.21 20.94
C VAL A 9 9.97 -17.12 19.94
N VAL A 10 11.21 -17.08 19.46
CA VAL A 10 11.65 -16.11 18.45
C VAL A 10 10.86 -16.26 17.15
N TYR A 11 10.70 -17.48 16.65
CA TYR A 11 9.91 -17.73 15.44
C TYR A 11 8.43 -17.39 15.62
N PHE A 12 7.87 -17.65 16.81
CA PHE A 12 6.49 -17.27 17.11
C PHE A 12 6.32 -15.74 17.12
N LEU A 13 7.24 -15.00 17.74
CA LEU A 13 7.22 -13.54 17.71
C LEU A 13 7.35 -12.98 16.29
N LEU A 14 8.24 -13.56 15.47
CA LEU A 14 8.35 -13.19 14.06
C LEU A 14 7.07 -13.49 13.29
N LEU A 15 6.46 -14.66 13.50
CA LEU A 15 5.17 -15.00 12.91
C LEU A 15 4.10 -13.97 13.27
N CYS A 16 4.00 -13.59 14.54
CA CYS A 16 3.09 -12.54 14.99
C CYS A 16 3.39 -11.19 14.34
N HIS A 17 4.66 -10.87 14.11
CA HIS A 17 5.05 -9.63 13.46
C HIS A 17 4.65 -9.59 11.97
N PHE A 18 4.84 -10.70 11.25
CA PHE A 18 4.59 -10.79 9.80
C PHE A 18 3.15 -11.13 9.41
N THR A 19 2.33 -11.62 10.34
CA THR A 19 0.89 -11.91 10.10
C THR A 19 -0.01 -10.68 10.22
N LYS A 20 0.58 -9.48 10.33
CA LYS A 20 -0.15 -8.21 10.19
C LYS A 20 -0.64 -8.07 8.74
N TYR A 21 -1.94 -7.88 8.56
CA TYR A 21 -2.52 -7.57 7.25
C TYR A 21 -3.28 -6.26 7.28
N LEU A 22 -3.36 -5.61 6.12
CA LEU A 22 -4.17 -4.41 5.93
C LEU A 22 -5.62 -4.82 5.64
N GLU A 23 -6.53 -4.36 6.46
CA GLU A 23 -7.98 -4.53 6.30
C GLU A 23 -8.57 -3.21 5.81
N ILE A 24 -9.48 -3.32 4.83
CA ILE A 24 -10.22 -2.20 4.26
C ILE A 24 -11.69 -2.46 4.58
N ASP A 25 -12.30 -1.53 5.29
CA ASP A 25 -13.66 -1.65 5.81
C ASP A 25 -14.44 -0.36 5.53
N GLU A 26 -15.73 -0.35 5.84
CA GLU A 26 -16.61 0.82 5.69
C GLU A 26 -16.11 2.04 6.47
N ASN A 27 -15.42 1.82 7.59
CA ASN A 27 -14.90 2.89 8.43
C ASN A 27 -13.54 3.44 7.98
N GLY A 28 -12.76 2.68 7.19
CA GLY A 28 -11.41 3.09 6.80
C GLY A 28 -10.45 1.96 6.52
N VAL A 29 -9.17 2.29 6.64
CA VAL A 29 -8.04 1.40 6.42
C VAL A 29 -7.32 1.16 7.75
N ARG A 30 -7.19 -0.11 8.17
CA ARG A 30 -6.54 -0.47 9.43
C ARG A 30 -5.61 -1.66 9.29
N ASN A 31 -4.56 -1.70 10.10
CA ASN A 31 -3.73 -2.90 10.23
C ASN A 31 -4.35 -3.80 11.29
N ARG A 32 -4.58 -5.07 10.96
CA ARG A 32 -5.12 -6.05 11.89
C ARG A 32 -4.08 -7.12 12.16
N PHE A 33 -3.95 -7.47 13.44
CA PHE A 33 -3.20 -8.64 13.87
C PHE A 33 -4.03 -9.40 14.90
N LEU A 34 -4.42 -10.63 14.52
CA LEU A 34 -5.36 -11.49 15.25
C LEU A 34 -6.68 -10.76 15.57
N TRP A 35 -6.76 -10.13 16.73
CA TRP A 35 -7.92 -9.41 17.26
C TRP A 35 -7.65 -7.94 17.57
N LYS A 36 -6.40 -7.47 17.50
CA LYS A 36 -6.06 -6.07 17.74
C LYS A 36 -5.98 -5.31 16.41
N SER A 37 -6.76 -4.25 16.30
CA SER A 37 -6.58 -3.22 15.28
C SER A 37 -5.51 -2.25 15.75
N TYR A 38 -4.69 -1.82 14.80
CA TYR A 38 -3.67 -0.81 15.02
C TYR A 38 -3.74 0.20 13.89
N ASN A 39 -3.32 1.42 14.18
CA ASN A 39 -2.90 2.36 13.15
C ASN A 39 -4.02 2.66 12.12
N GLU A 40 -5.24 2.83 12.64
CA GLU A 40 -6.47 3.06 11.91
C GLU A 40 -6.49 4.43 11.24
N LEU A 41 -6.89 4.45 9.98
CA LEU A 41 -7.02 5.63 9.15
C LEU A 41 -8.44 5.65 8.57
N SER A 42 -9.32 6.46 9.17
CA SER A 42 -10.70 6.63 8.69
C SER A 42 -10.72 7.29 7.31
N TRP A 43 -11.71 6.94 6.48
CA TRP A 43 -11.92 7.55 5.16
C TRP A 43 -12.02 9.08 5.22
N ASP A 44 -12.62 9.64 6.27
CA ASP A 44 -12.75 11.10 6.46
C ASP A 44 -11.39 11.78 6.66
N LYS A 45 -10.43 11.06 7.24
CA LYS A 45 -9.08 11.55 7.48
C LYS A 45 -8.18 11.37 6.27
N ILE A 46 -8.57 10.53 5.31
CA ILE A 46 -7.79 10.30 4.08
C ILE A 46 -8.09 11.45 3.13
N GLN A 47 -7.05 12.20 2.79
CA GLN A 47 -7.15 13.26 1.78
C GLN A 47 -6.73 12.76 0.39
N GLU A 48 -5.78 11.83 0.32
CA GLU A 48 -5.24 11.35 -0.95
C GLU A 48 -5.07 9.83 -0.96
N VAL A 49 -5.54 9.20 -2.04
CA VAL A 49 -5.26 7.80 -2.38
C VAL A 49 -4.56 7.77 -3.72
N GLY A 50 -3.45 7.04 -3.82
CA GLY A 50 -2.73 6.94 -5.08
C GLY A 50 -2.00 5.63 -5.30
N ILE A 51 -1.51 5.47 -6.53
CA ILE A 51 -0.71 4.34 -6.97
C ILE A 51 0.74 4.80 -7.16
N ALA A 52 1.60 4.38 -6.23
CA ALA A 52 3.04 4.60 -6.29
C ALA A 52 3.73 3.49 -7.09
N ASN A 53 4.69 3.88 -7.93
CA ASN A 53 5.59 2.96 -8.61
C ASN A 53 6.99 3.09 -8.01
N MET A 54 7.55 1.97 -7.56
CA MET A 54 8.89 1.91 -6.98
C MET A 54 10.02 2.08 -7.98
N LYS A 55 9.74 1.98 -9.28
CA LYS A 55 10.72 2.22 -10.32
C LYS A 55 10.65 3.67 -10.81
N VAL A 56 11.12 4.57 -9.95
CA VAL A 56 11.12 6.02 -10.16
C VAL A 56 12.26 6.47 -11.10
N MET A 57 13.39 5.75 -11.11
CA MET A 57 14.51 6.06 -11.98
C MET A 57 14.28 5.58 -13.42
N LYS A 58 14.65 6.44 -14.39
CA LYS A 58 14.55 6.21 -15.84
C LYS A 58 15.07 4.82 -16.20
N ASN A 59 14.16 3.93 -16.56
CA ASN A 59 14.50 2.65 -17.11
C ASN A 59 14.79 2.85 -18.61
N ALA A 60 15.96 2.41 -19.07
CA ALA A 60 16.27 2.34 -20.51
C ALA A 60 15.27 1.43 -21.27
N GLU A 61 14.60 0.52 -20.56
CA GLU A 61 13.51 -0.33 -21.05
C GLU A 61 12.14 0.21 -20.61
N ARG A 62 11.37 0.79 -21.53
CA ARG A 62 10.03 1.37 -21.29
C ARG A 62 8.95 0.36 -20.83
N THR A 63 9.26 -0.94 -20.84
CA THR A 63 8.30 -2.05 -20.68
C THR A 63 8.21 -2.65 -19.28
N LYS A 64 9.04 -2.23 -18.32
CA LYS A 64 9.03 -2.77 -16.95
C LYS A 64 8.65 -1.69 -15.93
N VAL A 65 7.35 -1.57 -15.68
CA VAL A 65 6.82 -0.90 -14.48
C VAL A 65 7.30 -1.72 -13.26
N GLY A 66 7.84 -1.06 -12.23
CA GLY A 66 8.25 -1.73 -11.00
C GLY A 66 7.07 -2.27 -10.22
N GLU A 67 7.33 -2.73 -8.99
CA GLU A 67 6.23 -3.07 -8.09
C GLU A 67 5.36 -1.84 -7.81
N LEU A 68 4.06 -2.03 -7.99
CA LEU A 68 3.05 -1.01 -7.75
C LEU A 68 2.46 -1.16 -6.35
N TYR A 69 2.26 -0.03 -5.68
CA TYR A 69 1.68 0.04 -4.35
C TYR A 69 0.54 1.05 -4.34
N LEU A 70 -0.57 0.66 -3.72
CA LEU A 70 -1.63 1.59 -3.32
C LEU A 70 -1.22 2.23 -2.00
N TYR A 71 -1.27 3.56 -1.90
CA TYR A 71 -1.02 4.29 -0.67
C TYR A 71 -2.22 5.13 -0.27
N PHE A 72 -2.34 5.37 1.03
CA PHE A 72 -3.37 6.19 1.67
C PHE A 72 -2.66 7.23 2.53
N SER A 73 -2.93 8.50 2.21
CA SER A 73 -2.31 9.65 2.85
C SER A 73 -3.37 10.50 3.57
N PRO A 74 -3.13 10.89 4.83
CA PRO A 74 -3.98 11.87 5.51
C PRO A 74 -3.80 13.30 4.98
N GLU A 75 -2.78 13.53 4.16
CA GLU A 75 -2.43 14.83 3.60
C GLU A 75 -2.47 14.77 2.07
N SER A 76 -3.02 15.81 1.45
CA SER A 76 -2.85 16.05 0.02
C SER A 76 -1.39 16.37 -0.27
N MET A 77 -0.78 15.70 -1.24
CA MET A 77 0.61 15.93 -1.62
C MET A 77 0.71 16.69 -2.95
N THR A 78 1.82 17.39 -3.13
CA THR A 78 2.27 17.89 -4.43
C THR A 78 2.98 16.78 -5.21
N GLU A 79 3.20 17.00 -6.51
CA GLU A 79 3.94 16.04 -7.34
C GLU A 79 5.37 15.79 -6.82
N LYS A 80 6.04 16.84 -6.33
CA LYS A 80 7.37 16.76 -5.75
C LYS A 80 7.40 15.94 -4.45
N GLU A 81 6.40 16.11 -3.59
CA GLU A 81 6.27 15.34 -2.35
C GLU A 81 5.95 13.87 -2.64
N ARG A 82 5.07 13.60 -3.61
CA ARG A 82 4.81 12.24 -4.11
C ARG A 82 6.09 11.57 -4.64
N PHE A 83 6.87 12.29 -5.45
CA PHE A 83 8.16 11.80 -5.95
C PHE A 83 9.13 11.46 -4.81
N HIS A 84 9.26 12.37 -3.83
CA HIS A 84 10.15 12.17 -2.70
C HIS A 84 9.71 11.01 -1.80
N MET A 85 8.39 10.80 -1.64
CA MET A 85 7.84 9.63 -0.96
C MET A 85 8.24 8.34 -1.66
N CYS A 86 8.18 8.29 -3.00
CA CYS A 86 8.57 7.10 -3.75
C CYS A 86 10.08 6.81 -3.65
N LEU A 87 10.94 7.84 -3.52
CA LEU A 87 12.37 7.66 -3.29
C LEU A 87 12.67 7.06 -1.90
N ASN A 88 11.91 7.45 -0.87
CA ASN A 88 12.12 7.05 0.52
C ASN A 88 11.16 5.95 0.97
N TRP A 89 10.76 5.06 0.06
CA TRP A 89 9.80 4.01 0.37
C TRP A 89 10.38 2.96 1.33
N PRO A 90 9.59 2.38 2.26
CA PRO A 90 8.18 2.65 2.53
C PRO A 90 7.93 3.87 3.45
N PRO A 91 6.86 4.63 3.23
CA PRO A 91 6.52 5.77 4.08
C PRO A 91 6.10 5.28 5.48
N LYS A 92 6.75 5.80 6.52
CA LYS A 92 6.50 5.38 7.93
C LYS A 92 5.10 5.77 8.42
N GLU A 93 4.60 6.92 7.98
CA GLU A 93 3.36 7.53 8.49
C GLU A 93 2.14 7.26 7.61
N LYS A 94 2.36 6.79 6.37
CA LYS A 94 1.29 6.55 5.39
C LYS A 94 1.00 5.06 5.30
N ARG A 95 -0.24 4.71 4.98
CA ARG A 95 -0.62 3.30 4.81
C ARG A 95 -0.42 2.90 3.37
N TYR A 96 0.05 1.67 3.16
CA TYR A 96 0.23 1.15 1.81
C TYR A 96 -0.04 -0.34 1.75
N MET A 97 -0.41 -0.80 0.56
CA MET A 97 -0.49 -2.22 0.24
C MET A 97 -0.06 -2.43 -1.21
N ARG A 98 0.39 -3.63 -1.53
CA ARG A 98 0.70 -3.98 -2.92
C ARG A 98 -0.55 -3.80 -3.79
N TYR A 99 -0.37 -3.15 -4.93
CA TYR A 99 -1.44 -2.94 -5.91
C TYR A 99 -1.95 -4.29 -6.45
N SER A 100 -3.26 -4.34 -6.68
CA SER A 100 -3.92 -5.34 -7.52
C SER A 100 -5.28 -4.79 -7.92
N VAL A 101 -5.82 -5.23 -9.06
CA VAL A 101 -7.15 -4.78 -9.52
C VAL A 101 -8.23 -5.07 -8.47
N LYS A 102 -8.20 -6.25 -7.84
CA LYS A 102 -9.14 -6.62 -6.77
C LYS A 102 -9.12 -5.62 -5.61
N ARG A 103 -7.92 -5.22 -5.19
CA ARG A 103 -7.71 -4.27 -4.09
C ARG A 103 -8.11 -2.85 -4.48
N LEU A 104 -7.81 -2.42 -5.71
CA LEU A 104 -8.26 -1.14 -6.23
C LEU A 104 -9.78 -1.05 -6.25
N LYS A 105 -10.48 -2.07 -6.75
CA LYS A 105 -11.95 -2.14 -6.72
C LYS A 105 -12.51 -2.06 -5.31
N ALA A 106 -11.88 -2.71 -4.35
CA ALA A 106 -12.27 -2.64 -2.94
C ALA A 106 -12.09 -1.23 -2.37
N VAL A 107 -11.01 -0.53 -2.72
CA VAL A 107 -10.81 0.88 -2.34
C VAL A 107 -11.86 1.77 -3.01
N GLN A 108 -12.09 1.61 -4.31
CA GLN A 108 -13.07 2.40 -5.08
C GLN A 108 -14.49 2.25 -4.55
N LYS A 109 -14.85 1.10 -3.98
CA LYS A 109 -16.16 0.88 -3.32
C LYS A 109 -16.40 1.87 -2.17
N TYR A 110 -15.36 2.21 -1.41
CA TYR A 110 -15.47 3.07 -0.22
C TYR A 110 -14.94 4.49 -0.46
N TRP A 111 -14.14 4.71 -1.50
CA TRP A 111 -13.56 6.00 -1.84
C TRP A 111 -14.48 6.87 -2.71
N GLU A 112 -15.80 6.78 -2.50
CA GLU A 112 -16.89 7.64 -3.02
C GLU A 112 -16.57 8.46 -4.28
N GLU A 113 -16.16 7.80 -5.37
CA GLU A 113 -15.84 8.41 -6.67
C GLU A 113 -14.71 9.46 -6.69
N LYS A 114 -14.00 9.68 -5.58
CA LYS A 114 -12.82 10.54 -5.56
C LYS A 114 -11.71 9.94 -6.46
N PRO A 115 -10.94 10.78 -7.17
CA PRO A 115 -9.91 10.28 -8.06
C PRO A 115 -8.82 9.53 -7.28
N VAL A 116 -8.40 8.38 -7.81
CA VAL A 116 -7.19 7.69 -7.36
C VAL A 116 -6.03 8.20 -8.20
N LEU A 117 -5.07 8.87 -7.57
CA LEU A 117 -3.96 9.49 -8.30
C LEU A 117 -2.97 8.42 -8.79
N ALA A 118 -2.72 8.39 -10.10
CA ALA A 118 -1.74 7.51 -10.71
C ALA A 118 -0.56 8.32 -11.25
N TRP A 119 0.66 7.84 -11.00
CA TRP A 119 1.89 8.59 -11.29
C TRP A 119 2.42 8.36 -12.73
N LEU A 120 1.90 7.37 -13.46
CA LEU A 120 2.21 7.11 -14.88
C LEU A 120 1.00 7.36 -15.78
N LYS A 121 1.23 7.59 -17.08
CA LYS A 121 0.15 7.60 -18.08
C LYS A 121 -0.64 6.30 -18.01
N GLU A 122 -1.96 6.43 -18.05
CA GLU A 122 -2.97 5.37 -17.90
C GLU A 122 -2.66 4.10 -18.72
N GLU A 123 -2.13 4.29 -19.94
CA GLU A 123 -1.71 3.23 -20.87
C GLU A 123 -0.72 2.22 -20.25
N ALA A 124 0.20 2.66 -19.39
CA ALA A 124 1.18 1.78 -18.74
C ALA A 124 0.57 0.91 -17.63
N TYR A 125 -0.56 1.34 -17.04
CA TYR A 125 -1.31 0.57 -16.04
C TYR A 125 -2.29 -0.41 -16.69
N LEU A 126 -2.96 0.04 -17.77
CA LEU A 126 -3.97 -0.72 -18.50
C LEU A 126 -3.40 -1.98 -19.16
N ASP A 127 -2.21 -1.87 -19.76
CA ASP A 127 -1.68 -2.93 -20.62
C ASP A 127 -1.33 -4.23 -19.89
N ARG A 128 -0.91 -4.15 -18.62
CA ARG A 128 -0.45 -5.32 -17.84
C ARG A 128 -1.47 -5.82 -16.80
N TYR A 129 -2.30 -4.96 -16.24
CA TYR A 129 -3.18 -5.32 -15.11
C TYR A 129 -4.66 -5.42 -15.46
N PHE A 130 -5.14 -4.74 -16.50
CA PHE A 130 -6.55 -4.75 -16.90
C PHE A 130 -6.85 -5.71 -18.07
N ARG A 131 -5.82 -6.32 -18.67
CA ARG A 131 -5.94 -7.23 -19.81
C ARG A 131 -6.08 -8.72 -19.42
N ARG A 132 -6.68 -9.03 -18.26
CA ARG A 132 -7.02 -10.40 -17.84
C ARG A 132 -8.51 -10.52 -17.54
#